data_AF-G3JLQ7-F1
#
_entry.id   AF-G3JLQ7-F1
#
_cell.length_a   1.000
_cell.length_b   1.000
_cell.length_c   1.000
_cell.angle_alpha   90.00
_cell.angle_beta   90.00
_cell.angle_gamma   90.00
#
_symmetry.space_group_name_H-M   'P 1'
#
loop_
_entity.id
_entity.type
_entity.pdbx_description
1 polymer ?
#
loop_
_entity_poly.entity_id
_entity_poly.type
_entity_poly.pdbx_seq_one_letter_code
_entity_poly.pdbx_strand_id
1 'polypeptide(L)'
;MMRRECNAQHSASSTTPTSTTSSSASSTPTTTTTSASTTSSAASSSPIHLRRSRRRTSCRHASHTMPTSMRRPCGAHAVKTSTLLARNPALAHKLRQMALPLSPLVQLTTGAVHPDFPANVLQFWLLTDSQLEALATFYHQATPTGTRPSPWAAQYPCPVRWQSEAPLECKRRRMGRFIGLRGCETPVECFPPVIKTEDEIAREARLARLAADEEALRRKTAPGPWGR
;
A
#
# COMPACT_ATOMS: atom_id res chain seq x y z
N MET A 1 41.07 64.75 17.89
CA MET A 1 40.42 63.56 18.48
C MET A 1 40.35 62.49 17.40
N MET A 2 41.06 61.39 17.63
CA MET A 2 41.44 60.39 16.64
C MET A 2 40.33 59.36 16.39
N ARG A 3 40.18 59.01 15.11
CA ARG A 3 39.42 57.86 14.59
C ARG A 3 40.07 56.54 15.02
N ARG A 4 39.26 55.48 15.19
CA ARG A 4 39.45 54.11 14.63
C ARG A 4 38.59 53.09 15.40
N GLU A 5 37.64 52.47 14.70
CA GLU A 5 37.32 51.05 14.88
C GLU A 5 37.05 50.46 13.50
N CYS A 6 37.20 49.14 13.39
CA CYS A 6 37.05 48.26 12.22
C CYS A 6 38.34 48.05 11.39
N ASN A 7 39.15 47.03 11.73
CA ASN A 7 39.83 46.21 10.72
C ASN A 7 40.31 44.83 11.23
N ALA A 8 40.38 43.90 10.27
CA ALA A 8 41.05 42.59 10.21
C ALA A 8 40.43 41.40 10.98
N GLN A 9 39.89 40.35 10.34
CA GLN A 9 40.40 39.40 9.33
C GLN A 9 41.42 38.35 9.84
N HIS A 10 41.23 37.15 9.27
CA HIS A 10 42.11 35.97 9.18
C HIS A 10 41.96 34.90 10.28
N SER A 11 42.13 33.60 10.06
CA SER A 11 42.12 32.64 8.92
C SER A 11 42.63 31.31 9.52
N ALA A 12 42.52 30.22 8.76
CA ALA A 12 43.08 28.87 8.95
C ALA A 12 42.22 27.91 9.83
N SER A 13 41.57 26.88 9.27
CA SER A 13 42.05 25.72 8.49
C SER A 13 42.92 24.77 9.30
N SER A 14 42.36 23.58 9.63
CA SER A 14 43.14 22.36 9.82
C SER A 14 42.30 21.13 9.45
N THR A 15 42.76 20.52 8.37
CA THR A 15 42.44 19.19 7.83
C THR A 15 42.95 18.08 8.75
N THR A 16 42.22 16.96 8.88
CA THR A 16 42.63 15.64 8.34
C THR A 16 41.55 14.56 8.58
N PRO A 17 41.52 13.51 7.73
CA PRO A 17 40.52 12.44 7.73
C PRO A 17 41.04 11.17 8.40
N THR A 18 40.14 10.35 8.96
CA THR A 18 40.45 8.95 9.28
C THR A 18 39.26 8.06 8.94
N SER A 19 39.48 7.23 7.94
CA SER A 19 38.71 6.05 7.55
C SER A 19 38.80 4.96 8.61
N THR A 20 37.67 4.35 8.98
CA THR A 20 37.64 2.97 9.47
C THR A 20 36.47 2.22 8.86
N THR A 21 36.84 1.30 7.98
CA THR A 21 36.10 0.18 7.43
C THR A 21 35.91 -0.93 8.47
N SER A 22 34.69 -1.45 8.59
CA SER A 22 34.37 -2.84 9.01
C SER A 22 32.86 -3.04 8.79
N SER A 23 32.39 -3.65 7.70
CA SER A 23 32.43 -5.08 7.35
C SER A 23 31.57 -5.97 8.25
N SER A 24 30.73 -6.79 7.60
CA SER A 24 29.99 -7.98 8.08
C SER A 24 28.84 -7.76 9.07
N ALA A 25 27.65 -8.35 8.95
CA ALA A 25 27.33 -9.64 8.34
C ALA A 25 25.96 -9.65 7.63
N SER A 26 26.02 -10.21 6.43
CA SER A 26 24.94 -10.78 5.63
C SER A 26 24.42 -12.08 6.25
N SER A 27 23.10 -12.22 6.38
CA SER A 27 22.44 -13.51 6.62
C SER A 27 21.48 -13.83 5.47
N THR A 28 21.99 -14.62 4.55
CA THR A 28 21.23 -15.49 3.63
C THR A 28 20.57 -16.63 4.40
N PRO A 29 19.41 -17.12 3.94
CA PRO A 29 19.22 -18.56 3.89
C PRO A 29 18.84 -19.04 2.48
N THR A 30 19.83 -19.70 1.89
CA THR A 30 19.83 -20.98 1.17
C THR A 30 18.52 -21.52 0.60
N THR A 31 18.51 -21.57 -0.73
CA THR A 31 17.75 -22.46 -1.62
C THR A 31 17.98 -23.94 -1.25
N THR A 32 16.92 -24.74 -1.16
CA THR A 32 17.03 -26.21 -1.22
C THR A 32 16.21 -26.69 -2.41
N THR A 33 16.90 -27.38 -3.33
CA THR A 33 16.37 -27.95 -4.56
C THR A 33 16.29 -29.48 -4.41
N THR A 34 15.26 -30.06 -5.03
CA THR A 34 15.09 -31.46 -5.47
C THR A 34 15.00 -32.57 -4.42
N SER A 35 13.86 -33.27 -4.45
CA SER A 35 13.82 -34.72 -4.69
C SER A 35 12.45 -35.09 -5.27
N ALA A 36 12.48 -35.71 -6.45
CA ALA A 36 11.34 -36.38 -7.05
C ALA A 36 11.17 -37.77 -6.43
N SER A 37 9.91 -38.21 -6.28
CA SER A 37 9.58 -39.62 -6.11
C SER A 37 8.29 -39.92 -6.84
N THR A 38 8.47 -40.61 -7.96
CA THR A 38 7.50 -41.30 -8.78
C THR A 38 7.01 -42.54 -8.04
N THR A 39 5.69 -42.73 -7.90
CA THR A 39 5.08 -44.08 -7.89
C THR A 39 3.70 -44.04 -8.52
N SER A 40 3.64 -44.75 -9.64
CA SER A 40 2.51 -45.24 -10.40
C SER A 40 1.48 -46.06 -9.60
N SER A 41 0.22 -46.01 -10.03
CA SER A 41 -0.74 -47.16 -10.19
C SER A 41 -2.07 -46.57 -10.69
N ALA A 42 -2.45 -46.69 -11.97
CA ALA A 42 -3.20 -47.83 -12.56
C ALA A 42 -4.60 -47.99 -11.94
N ALA A 43 -5.71 -48.17 -12.64
CA ALA A 43 -6.10 -48.23 -14.05
C ALA A 43 -7.65 -48.37 -14.07
N SER A 44 -8.23 -48.52 -15.28
CA SER A 44 -9.60 -49.01 -15.58
C SER A 44 -10.70 -47.94 -15.58
N SER A 45 -11.61 -47.83 -16.55
CA SER A 45 -11.89 -48.50 -17.83
C SER A 45 -12.97 -47.64 -18.52
N SER A 46 -12.72 -47.12 -19.73
CA SER A 46 -13.30 -47.60 -21.00
C SER A 46 -14.53 -46.81 -21.52
N PRO A 47 -14.79 -46.88 -22.85
CA PRO A 47 -15.37 -45.80 -23.66
C PRO A 47 -16.74 -46.16 -24.25
N ILE A 48 -17.47 -45.20 -24.85
CA ILE A 48 -18.46 -45.48 -25.92
C ILE A 48 -18.52 -44.28 -26.88
N HIS A 49 -18.25 -44.58 -28.16
CA HIS A 49 -18.53 -43.77 -29.34
C HIS A 49 -20.04 -43.67 -29.61
N LEU A 50 -20.52 -42.56 -30.19
CA LEU A 50 -21.07 -42.48 -31.56
C LEU A 50 -22.00 -41.26 -31.76
N ARG A 51 -22.05 -40.84 -33.03
CA ARG A 51 -23.03 -39.99 -33.74
C ARG A 51 -22.81 -38.47 -33.61
N ARG A 52 -22.26 -37.78 -34.63
CA ARG A 52 -22.74 -37.59 -36.03
C ARG A 52 -24.18 -37.08 -36.08
N SER A 53 -24.36 -35.76 -36.27
CA SER A 53 -25.14 -35.27 -37.42
C SER A 53 -24.94 -33.78 -37.67
N ARG A 54 -24.63 -33.49 -38.94
CA ARG A 54 -24.83 -32.22 -39.63
C ARG A 54 -26.25 -31.69 -39.44
N ARG A 55 -26.41 -30.37 -39.47
CA ARG A 55 -27.45 -29.69 -40.27
C ARG A 55 -27.04 -28.24 -40.58
N ARG A 56 -26.85 -28.01 -41.89
CA ARG A 56 -26.91 -26.70 -42.57
C ARG A 56 -28.38 -26.31 -42.68
N THR A 57 -28.70 -25.04 -42.44
CA THR A 57 -29.80 -24.24 -43.03
C THR A 57 -29.49 -22.79 -42.63
N SER A 58 -28.95 -21.89 -43.45
CA SER A 58 -29.49 -21.30 -44.69
C SER A 58 -30.92 -20.77 -44.55
N CYS A 59 -31.04 -19.52 -44.10
CA CYS A 59 -32.14 -18.64 -44.46
C CYS A 59 -31.55 -17.25 -44.78
N ARG A 60 -31.53 -16.92 -46.07
CA ARG A 60 -31.51 -15.55 -46.61
C ARG A 60 -32.91 -14.94 -46.41
N HIS A 61 -33.09 -13.71 -46.91
CA HIS A 61 -34.24 -12.79 -46.80
C HIS A 61 -34.07 -11.82 -45.61
N ALA A 62 -34.16 -10.50 -45.72
CA ALA A 62 -34.59 -9.66 -46.83
C ALA A 62 -33.90 -8.28 -46.74
N SER A 63 -33.63 -7.73 -47.91
CA SER A 63 -33.22 -6.36 -48.18
C SER A 63 -34.37 -5.37 -47.93
N HIS A 64 -34.14 -4.36 -47.10
CA HIS A 64 -34.88 -3.10 -47.11
C HIS A 64 -33.93 -1.90 -46.89
N THR A 65 -33.72 -1.18 -47.99
CA THR A 65 -33.67 0.29 -48.14
C THR A 65 -33.53 1.19 -46.89
N MET A 66 -32.31 1.75 -46.73
CA MET A 66 -31.88 3.15 -46.46
C MET A 66 -32.66 4.04 -45.45
N PRO A 67 -31.95 4.82 -44.58
CA PRO A 67 -31.30 6.05 -45.04
C PRO A 67 -29.87 6.29 -44.53
N THR A 68 -29.04 6.76 -45.47
CA THR A 68 -28.23 7.98 -45.43
C THR A 68 -27.83 8.55 -44.07
N SER A 69 -26.52 8.46 -43.80
CA SER A 69 -25.69 9.52 -43.22
C SER A 69 -26.17 10.21 -41.94
N MET A 70 -25.94 9.54 -40.82
CA MET A 70 -25.44 10.23 -39.62
C MET A 70 -24.01 9.74 -39.40
N ARG A 71 -23.06 10.44 -40.03
CA ARG A 71 -21.63 10.33 -39.73
C ARG A 71 -21.47 10.52 -38.23
N ARG A 72 -21.16 9.44 -37.50
CA ARG A 72 -20.61 9.53 -36.14
C ARG A 72 -19.36 10.41 -36.23
N PRO A 73 -19.24 11.50 -35.46
CA PRO A 73 -17.96 12.15 -35.24
C PRO A 73 -17.17 11.27 -34.25
N CYS A 74 -16.76 10.08 -34.70
CA CYS A 74 -15.76 9.30 -33.97
C CYS A 74 -14.37 9.81 -34.37
N GLY A 75 -13.72 10.50 -33.42
CA GLY A 75 -12.37 10.07 -33.08
C GLY A 75 -11.19 10.98 -33.43
N ALA A 76 -11.31 12.30 -33.52
CA ALA A 76 -10.11 13.15 -33.54
C ALA A 76 -9.28 13.04 -32.23
N HIS A 77 -9.91 12.66 -31.12
CA HIS A 77 -9.26 12.51 -29.80
C HIS A 77 -8.76 11.09 -29.51
N ALA A 78 -9.36 10.05 -30.09
CA ALA A 78 -8.96 8.65 -29.86
C ALA A 78 -7.65 8.28 -30.58
N VAL A 79 -7.37 8.91 -31.73
CA VAL A 79 -6.12 8.69 -32.46
C VAL A 79 -4.91 9.18 -31.67
N LYS A 80 -5.06 10.28 -30.90
CA LYS A 80 -3.97 10.89 -30.13
C LYS A 80 -3.60 10.12 -28.86
N THR A 81 -4.57 9.51 -28.18
CA THR A 81 -4.27 8.68 -27.00
C THR A 81 -3.59 7.38 -27.40
N SER A 82 -4.03 6.76 -28.51
CA SER A 82 -3.41 5.54 -29.05
C SER A 82 -1.93 5.75 -29.43
N THR A 83 -1.61 6.88 -30.07
CA THR A 83 -0.21 7.19 -30.48
C THR A 83 0.70 7.46 -29.28
N LEU A 84 0.22 8.12 -28.22
CA LEU A 84 0.99 8.35 -27.00
C LEU A 84 1.26 7.05 -26.22
N LEU A 85 0.26 6.17 -26.15
CA LEU A 85 0.41 4.87 -25.49
C LEU A 85 1.33 3.92 -26.27
N ALA A 86 1.32 3.99 -27.60
CA ALA A 86 2.27 3.27 -28.45
C ALA A 86 3.70 3.79 -28.26
N ARG A 87 3.88 5.09 -28.03
CA ARG A 87 5.18 5.72 -27.84
C ARG A 87 5.77 5.53 -26.43
N ASN A 88 4.92 5.32 -25.42
CA ASN A 88 5.34 5.07 -24.04
C ASN A 88 4.73 3.76 -23.50
N PRO A 89 5.44 2.62 -23.65
CA PRO A 89 4.92 1.32 -23.21
C PRO A 89 4.80 1.22 -21.69
N ALA A 90 5.61 1.97 -20.92
CA ALA A 90 5.53 1.99 -19.46
C ALA A 90 4.23 2.64 -18.96
N LEU A 91 3.85 3.78 -19.54
CA LEU A 91 2.56 4.43 -19.26
C LEU A 91 1.39 3.52 -19.66
N ALA A 92 1.47 2.88 -20.83
CA ALA A 92 0.45 1.94 -21.27
C ALA A 92 0.33 0.71 -20.35
N HIS A 93 1.45 0.20 -19.82
CA HIS A 93 1.42 -0.87 -18.82
C HIS A 93 0.76 -0.40 -17.52
N LYS A 94 1.15 0.78 -17.02
CA LYS A 94 0.57 1.34 -15.79
C LYS A 94 -0.93 1.60 -15.95
N LEU A 95 -1.38 2.20 -17.05
CA LEU A 95 -2.81 2.42 -17.27
C LEU A 95 -3.59 1.11 -17.36
N ARG A 96 -3.02 0.06 -17.96
CA ARG A 96 -3.63 -1.28 -17.91
C ARG A 96 -3.73 -1.82 -16.48
N GLN A 97 -2.71 -1.63 -15.65
CA GLN A 97 -2.77 -1.99 -14.22
C GLN A 97 -3.85 -1.19 -13.47
N MET A 98 -3.94 0.11 -13.73
CA MET A 98 -4.95 0.99 -13.11
C MET A 98 -6.37 0.68 -13.60
N ALA A 99 -6.52 0.16 -14.82
CA ALA A 99 -7.80 -0.25 -15.39
C ALA A 99 -8.24 -1.67 -14.99
N LEU A 100 -7.49 -2.37 -14.13
CA LEU A 100 -7.88 -3.70 -13.64
C LEU A 100 -9.22 -3.62 -12.90
N PRO A 101 -10.22 -4.42 -13.28
CA PRO A 101 -11.53 -4.41 -12.64
C PRO A 101 -11.44 -5.03 -11.24
N LEU A 102 -12.20 -4.45 -10.31
CA LEU A 102 -12.33 -4.95 -8.94
C LEU A 102 -13.68 -5.64 -8.78
N SER A 103 -13.67 -6.79 -8.10
CA SER A 103 -14.90 -7.48 -7.75
C SER A 103 -15.60 -6.73 -6.61
N PRO A 104 -16.91 -6.47 -6.72
CA PRO A 104 -17.67 -5.84 -5.64
C PRO A 104 -17.66 -6.72 -4.40
N LEU A 105 -17.39 -6.11 -3.25
CA LEU A 105 -17.52 -6.76 -1.95
C LEU A 105 -18.97 -6.65 -1.45
N VAL A 106 -19.45 -7.67 -0.75
CA VAL A 106 -20.80 -7.71 -0.17
C VAL A 106 -20.74 -7.52 1.35
N GLN A 107 -21.72 -6.81 1.90
CA GLN A 107 -21.88 -6.67 3.35
C GLN A 107 -22.37 -8.00 3.94
N LEU A 108 -21.79 -8.45 5.05
CA LEU A 108 -22.15 -9.75 5.65
C LEU A 108 -23.59 -9.82 6.18
N THR A 109 -24.15 -8.71 6.65
CA THR A 109 -25.50 -8.67 7.24
C THR A 109 -26.58 -8.55 6.18
N THR A 110 -26.38 -7.66 5.21
CA THR A 110 -27.40 -7.29 4.22
C THR A 110 -27.24 -8.04 2.90
N GLY A 111 -26.03 -8.52 2.58
CA GLY A 111 -25.67 -9.05 1.25
C GLY A 111 -25.59 -7.97 0.16
N ALA A 112 -25.79 -6.69 0.49
CA ALA A 112 -25.75 -5.58 -0.44
C ALA A 112 -24.31 -5.11 -0.71
N VAL A 113 -24.11 -4.46 -1.86
CA VAL A 113 -22.87 -3.79 -2.26
C VAL A 113 -23.03 -2.29 -2.04
N HIS A 114 -21.99 -1.63 -1.55
CA HIS A 114 -22.00 -0.17 -1.39
C HIS A 114 -22.06 0.54 -2.75
N PRO A 115 -22.87 1.61 -2.93
CA PRO A 115 -23.01 2.30 -4.21
C PRO A 115 -21.70 2.91 -4.73
N ASP A 116 -20.85 3.42 -3.83
CA ASP A 116 -19.53 3.98 -4.19
C ASP A 116 -18.41 2.95 -4.24
N PHE A 117 -18.71 1.64 -4.28
CA PHE A 117 -17.65 0.65 -4.40
C PHE A 117 -16.90 0.81 -5.74
N PRO A 118 -15.56 0.91 -5.73
CA PRO A 118 -14.80 1.20 -6.93
C PRO A 118 -14.83 0.02 -7.91
N ALA A 119 -15.13 0.29 -9.18
CA ALA A 119 -15.20 -0.74 -10.22
C ALA A 119 -13.81 -1.15 -10.74
N ASN A 120 -12.79 -0.31 -10.55
CA ASN A 120 -11.41 -0.58 -10.96
C ASN A 120 -10.39 0.03 -9.99
N VAL A 121 -9.12 -0.35 -10.15
CA VAL A 121 -8.03 0.12 -9.29
C VAL A 121 -7.89 1.65 -9.34
N LEU A 122 -8.01 2.29 -10.51
CA LEU A 122 -7.95 3.74 -10.65
C LEU A 122 -9.02 4.44 -9.81
N GLN A 123 -10.26 3.99 -9.90
CA GLN A 123 -11.39 4.56 -9.17
C GLN A 123 -11.19 4.44 -7.67
N PHE A 124 -10.62 3.33 -7.19
CA PHE A 124 -10.25 3.18 -5.79
C PHE A 124 -9.28 4.29 -5.32
N TRP A 125 -8.25 4.61 -6.12
CA TRP A 125 -7.29 5.67 -5.79
C TRP A 125 -7.91 7.09 -5.85
N LEU A 126 -9.07 7.24 -6.48
CA LEU A 126 -9.79 8.51 -6.56
C LEU A 126 -10.81 8.70 -5.43
N LEU A 127 -11.04 7.69 -4.59
CA LEU A 127 -12.01 7.79 -3.48
C LEU A 127 -11.65 8.93 -2.52
N THR A 128 -12.66 9.71 -2.15
CA THR A 128 -12.55 10.78 -1.16
C THR A 128 -12.55 10.24 0.26
N ASP A 129 -12.18 11.09 1.22
CA ASP A 129 -12.20 10.74 2.64
C ASP A 129 -13.60 10.30 3.11
N SER A 130 -14.62 11.05 2.72
CA SER A 130 -16.03 10.76 3.05
C SER A 130 -16.51 9.43 2.45
N GLN A 131 -16.13 9.12 1.21
CA GLN A 131 -16.49 7.85 0.57
C GLN A 131 -15.82 6.66 1.27
N LEU A 132 -14.56 6.82 1.70
CA LEU A 132 -13.85 5.79 2.46
C LEU A 132 -14.48 5.56 3.83
N GLU A 133 -14.90 6.62 4.52
CA GLU A 133 -15.57 6.54 5.81
C GLU A 133 -16.96 5.85 5.69
N ALA A 134 -17.71 6.19 4.64
CA ALA A 134 -18.99 5.55 4.31
C ALA A 134 -18.80 4.05 4.04
N LEU A 135 -17.80 3.68 3.23
CA LEU A 135 -17.44 2.28 2.97
C LEU A 135 -17.05 1.55 4.26
N ALA A 136 -16.23 2.15 5.11
CA ALA A 136 -15.78 1.53 6.35
C ALA A 136 -16.95 1.32 7.33
N THR A 137 -17.87 2.28 7.41
CA THR A 137 -19.08 2.16 8.23
C THR A 137 -20.00 1.07 7.69
N PHE A 138 -20.23 1.03 6.38
CA PHE A 138 -21.07 0.04 5.72
C PHE A 138 -20.57 -1.39 5.92
N TYR A 139 -19.26 -1.62 5.83
CA TYR A 139 -18.64 -2.94 6.07
C TYR A 139 -18.29 -3.21 7.54
N HIS A 140 -18.87 -2.45 8.48
CA HIS A 140 -18.65 -2.62 9.92
C HIS A 140 -17.18 -2.49 10.38
N GLN A 141 -16.32 -1.88 9.58
CA GLN A 141 -14.91 -1.67 9.93
C GLN A 141 -14.73 -0.40 10.77
N ALA A 142 -15.55 0.63 10.54
CA ALA A 142 -15.54 1.86 11.34
C ALA A 142 -16.25 1.65 12.69
N THR A 143 -15.67 2.21 13.75
CA THR A 143 -16.30 2.29 15.07
C THR A 143 -16.52 3.76 15.39
N PRO A 144 -17.77 4.24 15.45
CA PRO A 144 -18.06 5.60 15.87
C PRO A 144 -17.51 5.88 17.27
N THR A 145 -17.01 7.09 17.49
CA THR A 145 -16.47 7.53 18.79
C THR A 145 -17.52 7.34 19.89
N GLY A 146 -17.15 6.64 20.97
CA GLY A 146 -18.04 6.38 22.10
C GLY A 146 -18.95 5.15 21.96
N THR A 147 -18.85 4.39 20.86
CA THR A 147 -19.61 3.15 20.65
C THR A 147 -18.70 1.93 20.66
N ARG A 148 -19.23 0.76 21.03
CA ARG A 148 -18.50 -0.51 20.96
C ARG A 148 -18.27 -0.94 19.49
N PRO A 149 -17.13 -1.58 19.16
CA PRO A 149 -16.93 -2.17 17.84
C PRO A 149 -18.01 -3.19 17.48
N SER A 150 -18.40 -3.19 16.21
CA SER A 150 -19.37 -4.13 15.67
C SER A 150 -18.87 -5.59 15.75
N PRO A 151 -19.70 -6.56 16.16
CA PRO A 151 -19.28 -7.97 16.23
C PRO A 151 -19.02 -8.58 14.85
N TRP A 152 -19.55 -8.00 13.77
CA TRP A 152 -19.36 -8.48 12.40
C TRP A 152 -18.00 -8.09 11.79
N ALA A 153 -17.29 -7.12 12.38
CA ALA A 153 -16.02 -6.62 11.84
C ALA A 153 -14.98 -7.75 11.67
N ALA A 154 -14.91 -8.66 12.64
CA ALA A 154 -13.96 -9.77 12.70
C ALA A 154 -14.34 -10.96 11.80
N GLN A 155 -15.54 -10.97 11.22
CA GLN A 155 -16.00 -12.07 10.37
C GLN A 155 -15.58 -11.90 8.91
N TYR A 156 -15.09 -10.72 8.52
CA TYR A 156 -14.52 -10.52 7.20
C TYR A 156 -13.15 -11.22 7.09
N PRO A 157 -12.76 -11.69 5.89
CA PRO A 157 -11.49 -12.40 5.70
C PRO A 157 -10.24 -11.61 6.14
N CYS A 158 -10.30 -10.29 5.99
CA CYS A 158 -9.20 -9.38 6.32
C CYS A 158 -9.71 -8.22 7.20
N PRO A 159 -9.94 -8.42 8.51
CA PRO A 159 -10.43 -7.36 9.37
C PRO A 159 -9.39 -6.24 9.50
N VAL A 160 -9.86 -4.99 9.49
CA VAL A 160 -8.98 -3.82 9.59
C VAL A 160 -9.43 -2.93 10.75
N ARG A 161 -8.47 -2.49 11.57
CA ARG A 161 -8.73 -1.49 12.60
C ARG A 161 -8.91 -0.13 11.91
N TRP A 162 -10.14 0.33 11.76
CA TRP A 162 -10.41 1.65 11.18
C TRP A 162 -10.11 2.78 12.17
N GLN A 163 -9.68 3.93 11.66
CA GLN A 163 -9.50 5.16 12.42
C GLN A 163 -10.02 6.33 11.58
N SER A 164 -11.12 6.95 12.02
CA SER A 164 -11.77 8.04 11.31
C SER A 164 -10.94 9.34 11.31
N GLU A 165 -10.07 9.51 12.31
CA GLU A 165 -9.12 10.63 12.46
C GLU A 165 -7.85 10.47 11.61
N ALA A 166 -7.65 9.30 10.98
CA ALA A 166 -6.43 9.05 10.22
C ALA A 166 -6.39 9.86 8.90
N PRO A 167 -5.21 10.24 8.41
CA PRO A 167 -5.10 10.94 7.13
C PRO A 167 -5.60 10.07 5.97
N LEU A 168 -6.04 10.72 4.88
CA LEU A 168 -6.65 10.08 3.71
C LEU A 168 -5.85 8.87 3.18
N GLU A 169 -4.53 9.02 3.04
CA GLU A 169 -3.66 7.96 2.53
C GLU A 169 -3.65 6.72 3.45
N CYS A 170 -3.71 6.93 4.76
CA CYS A 170 -3.81 5.85 5.74
C CYS A 170 -5.15 5.11 5.64
N LYS A 171 -6.25 5.85 5.49
CA LYS A 171 -7.58 5.26 5.26
C LYS A 171 -7.63 4.47 3.96
N ARG A 172 -7.04 5.00 2.87
CA ARG A 172 -6.92 4.29 1.59
C ARG A 172 -6.16 2.98 1.74
N ARG A 173 -4.97 2.98 2.35
CA ARG A 173 -4.20 1.74 2.53
C ARG A 173 -4.95 0.71 3.37
N ARG A 174 -5.60 1.14 4.44
CA ARG A 174 -6.45 0.27 5.28
C ARG A 174 -7.60 -0.32 4.48
N MET A 175 -8.34 0.50 3.72
CA MET A 175 -9.42 0.03 2.86
C MET A 175 -8.91 -0.89 1.73
N GLY A 176 -7.77 -0.57 1.13
CA GLY A 176 -7.14 -1.39 0.11
C GLY A 176 -6.75 -2.77 0.63
N ARG A 177 -6.21 -2.84 1.85
CA ARG A 177 -5.94 -4.12 2.54
C ARG A 177 -7.22 -4.92 2.81
N PHE A 178 -8.28 -4.24 3.25
CA PHE A 178 -9.60 -4.86 3.48
C PHE A 178 -10.16 -5.48 2.19
N ILE A 179 -10.05 -4.78 1.05
CA ILE A 179 -10.48 -5.25 -0.27
C ILE A 179 -9.54 -6.34 -0.83
N GLY A 180 -8.30 -6.42 -0.35
CA GLY A 180 -7.28 -7.38 -0.82
C GLY A 180 -6.40 -6.86 -1.96
N LEU A 181 -6.28 -5.54 -2.10
CA LEU A 181 -5.38 -4.90 -3.06
C LEU A 181 -3.91 -5.06 -2.64
N ARG A 182 -3.07 -5.48 -3.59
CA ARG A 182 -1.61 -5.59 -3.40
C ARG A 182 -0.96 -4.22 -3.35
N GLY A 183 0.09 -4.08 -2.53
CA GLY A 183 0.77 -2.79 -2.31
C GLY A 183 0.07 -1.85 -1.32
N CYS A 184 -1.04 -2.29 -0.72
CA CYS A 184 -1.71 -1.63 0.40
C CYS A 184 -1.32 -2.24 1.77
N GLU A 185 -0.27 -3.05 1.81
CA GLU A 185 0.31 -3.63 3.03
C GLU A 185 0.84 -2.49 3.92
N THR A 186 0.26 -2.31 5.10
CA THR A 186 0.61 -1.23 6.03
C THR A 186 1.76 -1.64 6.95
N PRO A 187 2.95 -1.04 6.81
CA PRO A 187 3.73 -0.57 7.94
C PRO A 187 4.07 0.91 7.72
N VAL A 188 3.07 1.75 7.93
CA VAL A 188 3.32 3.16 8.20
C VAL A 188 2.50 3.44 9.43
N GLU A 189 3.20 3.79 10.49
CA GLU A 189 2.65 4.43 11.66
C GLU A 189 1.81 5.61 11.16
N CYS A 190 0.52 5.39 10.98
CA CYS A 190 -0.50 6.40 10.71
C CYS A 190 -0.78 7.25 11.96
N PHE A 191 0.26 7.42 12.76
CA PHE A 191 0.35 8.47 13.74
C PHE A 191 0.96 9.65 12.98
N PRO A 192 0.62 10.91 13.30
CA PRO A 192 1.61 11.95 13.05
C PRO A 192 2.93 11.45 13.65
N PRO A 193 4.10 11.68 13.02
CA PRO A 193 5.34 11.55 13.79
C PRO A 193 5.06 12.27 15.11
N VAL A 194 5.27 11.60 16.24
CA VAL A 194 5.23 12.28 17.53
C VAL A 194 6.40 13.24 17.47
N ILE A 195 6.16 14.40 16.86
CA ILE A 195 7.05 15.55 16.90
C ILE A 195 6.90 15.98 18.34
N LYS A 196 7.72 15.38 19.20
CA LYS A 196 7.90 15.82 20.58
C LYS A 196 8.05 17.33 20.50
N THR A 197 7.21 18.06 21.23
CA THR A 197 7.32 19.52 21.24
C THR A 197 8.72 19.89 21.71
N GLU A 198 9.24 21.04 21.28
CA GLU A 198 10.58 21.51 21.68
C GLU A 198 10.78 21.41 23.22
N ASP A 199 9.73 21.73 23.98
CA ASP A 199 9.69 21.61 25.44
C ASP A 199 9.82 20.17 25.95
N GLU A 200 9.23 19.19 25.25
CA GLU A 200 9.33 17.78 25.63
C GLU A 200 10.73 17.24 25.35
N ILE A 201 11.34 17.64 24.23
CA ILE A 201 12.73 17.31 23.88
C ILE A 201 13.70 17.91 24.90
N ALA A 202 13.52 19.18 25.28
CA ALA A 202 14.37 19.86 26.26
C ALA A 202 14.27 19.21 27.65
N ARG A 203 13.07 18.80 28.06
CA ARG A 203 12.83 18.13 29.34
C ARG A 203 13.49 16.75 29.39
N GLU A 204 13.35 15.97 28.32
CA GLU A 204 13.98 14.66 28.18
C GLU A 204 15.51 14.78 28.21
N ALA A 205 16.09 15.75 27.51
CA ALA A 205 17.53 16.02 27.53
C ALA A 205 18.04 16.40 28.93
N ARG A 206 17.27 17.19 29.69
CA ARG A 206 17.63 17.56 31.06
C ARG A 206 17.61 16.35 32.00
N LEU A 207 16.58 15.51 31.89
CA LEU A 207 16.46 14.28 32.70
C LEU A 207 17.59 13.29 32.36
N ALA A 208 17.92 13.13 31.08
CA ALA A 208 19.01 12.26 30.64
C ALA A 208 20.36 12.68 31.22
N ARG A 209 20.64 13.98 31.32
CA ARG A 209 21.87 14.49 31.95
C ARG A 209 21.95 14.14 33.43
N LEU A 210 20.86 14.35 34.18
CA LEU A 210 20.81 14.01 35.61
C LEU A 210 20.99 12.50 35.84
N ALA A 211 20.36 11.67 35.00
CA ALA A 211 20.50 10.22 35.07
C ALA A 211 21.95 9.76 34.77
N ALA A 212 22.63 10.40 33.81
CA ALA A 212 24.03 10.10 33.51
C ALA A 212 24.97 10.48 34.67
N ASP A 213 24.71 11.62 35.33
CA ASP A 213 25.46 12.07 36.50
C ASP A 213 25.24 11.15 37.70
N GLU A 214 24.00 10.71 37.95
CA GLU A 214 23.66 9.72 38.98
C GLU A 214 24.34 8.37 38.70
N GLU A 215 24.32 7.91 37.45
CA GLU A 215 24.98 6.66 37.08
C GLU A 215 26.51 6.75 37.21
N ALA A 216 27.10 7.90 36.89
CA ALA A 216 28.52 8.16 37.11
C ALA A 216 28.88 8.16 38.61
N LEU A 217 28.01 8.72 39.46
CA LEU A 217 28.20 8.68 40.91
C LEU A 217 28.11 7.24 41.43
N ARG A 218 27.12 6.47 40.96
CA ARG A 218 26.93 5.05 41.31
C ARG A 218 28.15 4.20 40.94
N ARG A 219 28.78 4.45 39.78
CA ARG A 219 30.02 3.77 39.39
C ARG A 219 31.21 4.13 40.29
N LYS A 220 31.25 5.35 40.83
CA LYS A 220 32.31 5.81 41.75
C LYS A 220 32.13 5.30 43.18
N THR A 221 30.89 5.13 43.63
CA THR A 221 30.57 4.73 45.00
C THR A 221 30.35 3.23 45.16
N ALA A 222 30.28 2.47 44.07
CA ALA A 222 30.28 1.00 44.12
C ALA A 222 31.64 0.50 44.63
N PRO A 223 31.72 -0.11 45.84
CA PRO A 223 32.97 -0.67 46.34
C PRO A 223 33.42 -1.82 45.42
N GLY A 224 34.67 -1.77 44.96
CA GLY A 224 35.26 -2.84 44.17
C GLY A 224 35.45 -4.13 44.99
N PRO A 225 35.57 -5.30 44.33
CA PRO A 225 35.61 -6.61 45.00
C PRO A 225 36.92 -6.91 45.77
N TRP A 226 37.86 -5.97 45.86
CA TRP A 226 39.15 -6.15 46.53
C TRP A 226 39.14 -5.40 47.86
N GLY A 227 38.42 -5.95 48.83
CA GLY A 227 38.34 -5.44 50.20
C GLY A 227 38.08 -6.56 51.20
N ARG A 228 39.06 -7.46 51.35
CA ARG A 228 39.19 -8.38 52.49
C ARG A 228 40.66 -8.66 52.76
#